data_AF-A0A9X0BLC1-F1
#
_entry.id   AF-A0A9X0BLC1-F1
#
_cell.length_a   1.000
_cell.length_b   1.000
_cell.length_c   1.000
_cell.angle_alpha   90.00
_cell.angle_beta   90.00
_cell.angle_gamma   90.00
#
_symmetry.space_group_name_H-M   'P 1'
#
loop_
_entity.id
_entity.type
_entity.pdbx_description
1 polymer ?
#
loop_
_entity_poly.entity_id
_entity_poly.type
_entity_poly.pdbx_seq_one_letter_code
_entity_poly.pdbx_strand_id
1 'polypeptide(L)'
;MPKAPKIDESRVIEACEAAQRQKKLNLAKIAREYDVSYEILRGRIRRGQQARSARIPKNKALDEYQEKALVQWIIRMRDLYLPVTPEMLTEWANRALVRAGSNHEVSPVIQRTKDKKRLDAEDVGYLQHWYNQLANVLKGLPSHLIYNFDECGFQPGQGRARKVIGTKGRCPDLAEFVHTENITAIECIAADGWIMEPLFIFKGEKFMESWYDHPDLPHFWTAVSPKGYINDFLAIGWLQKFHEATKDRVKRGEKRVLIFDGHESHKTVEFLQLCEDYDIIPFCFRPHTTHICQPLDGKPFLAYKQHFRKQNNLISQWGGIPARKADFLKDIDVMYYKEIRRNYFDAKISHQNVRDE
;
A
#
# COMPACT_ATOMS: atom_id res chain seq x y z
N MET A 1 -2.23 20.90 15.14
CA MET A 1 -1.52 20.11 16.18
C MET A 1 -1.51 20.90 17.47
N PRO A 2 -1.95 20.35 18.61
CA PRO A 2 -1.70 21.00 19.89
C PRO A 2 -0.18 21.07 20.10
N LYS A 3 0.34 22.27 20.37
CA LYS A 3 1.76 22.47 20.70
C LYS A 3 2.07 21.58 21.90
N ALA A 4 3.04 20.67 21.76
CA ALA A 4 3.59 19.98 22.92
C ALA A 4 3.98 21.03 23.97
N PRO A 5 3.69 20.80 25.26
CA PRO A 5 4.06 21.77 26.29
C PRO A 5 5.56 22.08 26.15
N LYS A 6 5.89 23.37 26.08
CA LYS A 6 7.28 23.83 26.03
C LYS A 6 7.96 23.36 27.31
N ILE A 7 8.74 22.29 27.21
CA ILE A 7 9.62 21.86 28.29
C ILE A 7 10.68 22.94 28.41
N ASP A 8 10.75 23.58 29.58
CA ASP A 8 11.80 24.53 29.89
C ASP A 8 13.07 23.77 30.31
N GLU A 9 13.95 23.53 29.34
CA GLU A 9 15.20 22.79 29.54
C GLU A 9 16.15 23.47 30.54
N SER A 10 16.05 24.79 30.73
CA SER A 10 16.89 25.51 31.72
C SER A 10 16.60 25.02 33.14
N ARG A 11 15.32 24.93 33.49
CA ARG A 11 14.83 24.44 34.79
C ARG A 11 15.16 22.96 35.01
N VAL A 12 15.18 22.16 33.94
CA VAL A 12 15.55 20.74 34.00
C VAL A 12 17.03 20.57 34.30
N ILE A 13 17.89 21.42 33.74
CA ILE A 13 19.34 21.41 34.01
C ILE A 13 19.60 21.81 35.46
N GLU A 14 19.01 22.90 35.94
CA GLU A 14 19.12 23.35 37.33
C GLU A 14 18.64 22.28 38.32
N ALA A 15 17.51 21.62 38.02
CA ALA A 15 17.00 20.50 38.81
C ALA A 15 17.96 19.29 38.82
N CYS A 16 18.66 19.02 37.72
CA CYS A 16 19.66 17.96 37.66
C CYS A 16 20.90 18.28 38.51
N GLU A 17 21.37 19.53 38.49
CA GLU A 17 22.47 19.98 39.34
C GLU A 17 22.10 19.91 40.83
N ALA A 18 20.90 20.37 41.19
CA ALA A 18 20.38 20.29 42.55
C ALA A 18 20.28 18.83 43.03
N ALA A 19 19.88 17.92 42.14
CA ALA A 19 19.84 16.48 42.39
C ALA A 19 21.22 15.87 42.64
N GLN A 20 22.25 16.30 41.90
CA GLN A 20 23.63 15.82 42.08
C GLN A 20 24.26 16.30 43.39
N ARG A 21 23.82 17.45 43.94
CA ARG A 21 24.35 18.02 45.20
C ARG A 21 23.76 17.37 46.46
N GLN A 22 22.69 16.58 46.36
CA GLN A 22 22.04 15.97 47.54
C GLN A 22 22.65 14.61 47.90
N LYS A 23 23.14 14.47 49.15
CA LYS A 23 23.60 13.18 49.72
C LYS A 23 22.50 12.11 49.75
N LYS A 24 21.22 12.49 49.87
CA LYS A 24 20.06 11.59 49.83
C LYS A 24 19.06 12.10 48.79
N LEU A 25 19.08 11.48 47.62
CA LEU A 25 18.36 11.93 46.44
C LEU A 25 16.83 11.81 46.60
N ASN A 26 16.11 12.95 46.63
CA ASN A 26 14.65 12.99 46.58
C ASN A 26 14.14 13.70 45.32
N LEU A 27 14.07 12.93 44.23
CA LEU A 27 13.67 13.44 42.91
C LEU A 27 12.25 14.04 42.87
N ALA A 28 11.32 13.56 43.70
CA ALA A 28 9.94 14.06 43.74
C ALA A 28 9.82 15.42 44.44
N LYS A 29 10.72 15.71 45.38
CA LYS A 29 10.83 17.05 45.98
C LYS A 29 11.44 18.03 44.98
N ILE A 30 12.55 17.65 44.35
CA ILE A 30 13.26 18.49 43.38
C ILE A 30 12.38 18.79 42.16
N ALA A 31 11.66 17.80 41.64
CA ALA A 31 10.72 18.01 40.53
C ALA A 31 9.67 19.09 40.84
N ARG A 32 9.16 19.14 42.07
CA ARG A 32 8.19 20.16 42.51
C ARG A 32 8.83 21.52 42.72
N GLU A 33 10.02 21.55 43.31
CA GLU A 33 10.76 22.79 43.63
C GLU A 33 11.17 23.55 42.36
N TYR A 34 11.59 22.82 41.33
CA TYR A 34 12.00 23.39 40.04
C TYR A 34 10.86 23.37 39.00
N ASP A 35 9.66 22.90 39.36
CA ASP A 35 8.47 22.77 38.49
C ASP A 35 8.78 22.05 37.16
N VAL A 36 9.45 20.90 37.29
CA VAL A 36 9.80 20.03 36.16
C VAL A 36 9.11 18.68 36.33
N SER A 37 8.80 18.02 35.21
CA SER A 37 8.21 16.68 35.26
C SER A 37 9.14 15.69 35.96
N TYR A 38 8.61 15.00 36.97
CA TYR A 38 9.32 13.95 37.70
C TYR A 38 9.89 12.87 36.76
N GLU A 39 9.12 12.46 35.74
CA GLU A 39 9.56 11.43 34.79
C GLU A 39 10.74 11.90 33.94
N ILE A 40 10.75 13.18 33.53
CA ILE A 40 11.88 13.78 32.79
C ILE A 40 13.11 13.79 33.68
N LEU A 41 13.02 14.34 34.90
CA LEU A 41 14.14 14.43 35.83
C LEU A 41 14.71 13.05 36.21
N ARG A 42 13.82 12.07 36.45
CA ARG A 42 14.21 10.68 36.72
C ARG A 42 14.92 10.05 35.52
N GLY A 43 14.45 10.30 34.30
CA GLY A 43 15.08 9.85 33.07
C GLY A 43 16.49 10.44 32.88
N ARG A 44 16.66 11.73 33.17
CA ARG A 44 17.98 12.40 33.12
C ARG A 44 18.97 11.81 34.11
N ILE A 45 18.60 11.73 35.39
CA ILE A 45 19.52 11.34 36.47
C ILE A 45 19.81 9.84 36.49
N ARG A 46 18.79 8.98 36.31
CA ARG A 46 18.98 7.53 36.45
C ARG A 46 19.32 6.80 35.14
N ARG A 47 18.90 7.33 34.00
CA ARG A 47 19.09 6.68 32.69
C ARG A 47 20.04 7.44 31.77
N GLY A 48 20.60 8.57 32.21
CA GLY A 48 21.50 9.39 31.40
C GLY A 48 20.85 9.93 30.12
N GLN A 49 19.52 10.08 30.09
CA GLN A 49 18.82 10.52 28.89
C GLN A 49 19.24 11.97 28.56
N GLN A 50 19.51 12.25 27.28
CA GLN A 50 19.77 13.61 26.81
C GLN A 50 18.46 14.32 26.46
N ALA A 51 18.54 15.65 26.33
CA ALA A 51 17.42 16.46 25.86
C ALA A 51 17.02 16.01 24.47
N ARG A 52 15.72 16.05 24.16
CA ARG A 52 15.28 15.79 22.78
C ARG A 52 15.93 16.77 21.80
N SER A 53 16.15 18.01 22.22
CA SER A 53 16.89 19.05 21.46
C SER A 53 18.38 18.77 21.32
N ALA A 54 18.99 18.05 22.26
CA ALA A 54 20.40 17.66 22.21
C ALA A 54 20.64 16.34 21.47
N ARG A 55 19.57 15.62 21.12
CA ARG A 55 19.68 14.33 20.42
C ARG A 55 20.00 14.59 18.95
N ILE A 56 21.24 14.33 18.56
CA ILE A 56 21.66 14.38 17.15
C ILE A 56 20.89 13.28 16.39
N PRO A 57 20.10 13.62 15.36
CA PRO A 57 19.45 12.62 14.53
C PRO A 57 20.53 11.80 13.81
N LYS A 58 20.52 10.48 13.99
CA LYS A 58 21.55 9.59 13.43
C LYS A 58 21.48 9.43 11.91
N ASN A 59 20.39 9.90 11.29
CA ASN A 59 20.08 9.67 9.87
C ASN A 59 20.17 10.96 9.03
N LYS A 60 21.06 11.89 9.38
CA LYS A 60 21.34 13.06 8.54
C LYS A 60 22.48 12.73 7.58
N ALA A 61 22.25 12.97 6.29
CA ALA A 61 23.32 12.88 5.30
C ALA A 61 24.32 14.04 5.46
N LEU A 62 23.81 15.26 5.70
CA LEU A 62 24.60 16.48 5.90
C LEU A 62 24.79 16.77 7.39
N ASP A 63 25.98 17.23 7.76
CA ASP A 63 26.24 17.77 9.09
C ASP A 63 25.69 19.20 9.27
N GLU A 64 25.73 19.71 10.50
CA GLU A 64 25.19 21.03 10.82
C GLU A 64 25.92 22.18 10.12
N TYR A 65 27.23 22.04 9.87
CA TYR A 65 28.02 23.05 9.18
C TYR A 65 27.68 23.09 7.69
N GLN A 66 27.55 21.92 7.07
CA GLN A 66 27.12 21.75 5.69
C GLN A 66 25.69 22.29 5.47
N GLU A 67 24.76 21.99 6.39
CA GLU A 67 23.40 22.56 6.36
C GLU A 67 23.43 24.09 6.45
N LYS A 68 24.21 24.66 7.39
CA LYS A 68 24.37 26.12 7.54
C LYS A 68 24.98 26.77 6.29
N ALA A 69 26.00 26.16 5.70
CA ALA A 69 26.64 26.65 4.49
C ALA A 69 25.66 26.66 3.29
N LEU A 70 24.84 25.61 3.13
CA LEU A 70 23.82 25.56 2.09
C LEU A 70 22.74 26.62 2.30
N VAL A 71 22.28 26.84 3.53
CA VAL A 71 21.32 27.90 3.85
C VAL A 71 21.89 29.28 3.53
N GLN A 72 23.13 29.57 3.93
CA GLN A 72 23.80 30.83 3.60
C GLN A 72 23.97 31.01 2.09
N TRP A 73 24.29 29.93 1.37
CA TRP A 73 24.36 29.94 -0.08
C TRP A 73 22.99 30.24 -0.73
N ILE A 74 21.90 29.61 -0.28
CA ILE A 74 20.53 29.92 -0.76
C ILE A 74 20.20 31.40 -0.55
N ILE A 75 20.48 31.93 0.64
CA ILE A 75 20.24 33.35 0.97
C ILE A 75 21.04 34.26 0.03
N ARG A 76 22.33 33.96 -0.17
CA ARG A 76 23.20 34.71 -1.08
C ARG A 76 22.67 34.69 -2.52
N MET A 77 22.24 33.54 -3.02
CA MET A 77 21.72 33.39 -4.38
C MET A 77 20.41 34.17 -4.57
N ARG A 78 19.53 34.17 -3.55
CA ARG A 78 18.32 35.01 -3.51
C ARG A 78 18.69 36.50 -3.62
N ASP A 79 19.67 36.95 -2.85
CA ASP A 79 20.09 38.37 -2.83
C ASP A 79 20.75 38.80 -4.16
N LEU A 80 21.23 37.82 -4.95
CA LEU A 80 21.73 38.01 -6.31
C LEU A 80 20.65 37.86 -7.40
N TYR A 81 19.36 37.78 -7.04
CA TYR A 81 18.24 37.57 -7.95
C TYR A 81 18.33 36.25 -8.76
N LEU A 82 19.02 35.24 -8.23
CA LEU A 82 19.15 33.91 -8.84
C LEU A 82 18.46 32.87 -7.94
N PRO A 83 17.14 32.64 -8.10
CA PRO A 83 16.42 31.67 -7.26
C PRO A 83 16.99 30.26 -7.46
N VAL A 84 17.33 29.60 -6.35
CA VAL A 84 17.88 28.23 -6.34
C VAL A 84 16.78 27.23 -6.65
N THR A 85 16.97 26.41 -7.69
CA THR A 85 16.07 25.29 -7.98
C THR A 85 16.38 24.07 -7.11
N PRO A 86 15.44 23.12 -6.93
CA PRO A 86 15.69 21.87 -6.22
C PRO A 86 16.88 21.07 -6.79
N GLU A 87 17.11 21.11 -8.10
CA GLU A 87 18.24 20.46 -8.77
C GLU A 87 19.56 21.10 -8.37
N MET A 88 19.62 22.44 -8.39
CA MET A 88 20.82 23.19 -7.98
C MET A 88 21.15 22.94 -6.51
N LEU A 89 20.14 22.94 -5.64
CA LEU A 89 20.34 22.65 -4.22
C LEU A 89 20.87 21.23 -4.00
N THR A 90 20.30 20.27 -4.73
CA THR A 90 20.68 18.86 -4.68
C THR A 90 22.13 18.65 -5.12
N GLU A 91 22.52 19.26 -6.24
CA GLU A 91 23.87 19.17 -6.76
C GLU A 91 24.90 19.77 -5.78
N TRP A 92 24.58 20.91 -5.18
CA TRP A 92 25.46 21.54 -4.19
C TRP A 92 25.56 20.74 -2.89
N ALA A 93 24.48 20.12 -2.44
CA ALA A 93 24.49 19.23 -1.29
C ALA A 93 25.36 17.98 -1.55
N ASN A 94 25.21 17.34 -2.71
CA ASN A 94 26.01 16.17 -3.09
C ASN A 94 27.50 16.53 -3.25
N ARG A 95 27.82 17.70 -3.81
CA ARG A 95 29.21 18.19 -3.86
C ARG A 95 29.80 18.41 -2.46
N ALA A 96 29.02 18.89 -1.50
CA ALA A 96 29.47 19.04 -0.12
C ALA A 96 29.77 17.69 0.55
N LEU A 97 28.93 16.68 0.31
CA LEU A 97 29.12 15.31 0.80
C LEU A 97 30.39 14.67 0.23
N VAL A 98 30.59 14.77 -1.09
CA VAL A 98 31.79 14.25 -1.77
C VAL A 98 33.06 14.91 -1.21
N ARG A 99 33.05 16.24 -1.01
CA ARG A 99 34.19 16.97 -0.43
C ARG A 99 34.50 16.55 1.01
N ALA A 100 33.49 16.10 1.75
CA ALA A 100 33.64 15.57 3.10
C ALA A 100 34.00 14.07 3.13
N GLY A 101 34.23 13.44 1.97
CA GLY A 101 34.56 12.01 1.88
C GLY A 101 33.37 11.07 2.09
N SER A 102 32.15 11.58 1.97
CA SER A 102 30.91 10.80 2.11
C SER A 102 30.45 10.26 0.74
N ASN A 103 30.07 8.99 0.70
CA ASN A 103 29.46 8.35 -0.48
C ASN A 103 27.93 8.47 -0.50
N HIS A 104 27.35 9.27 0.39
CA HIS A 104 25.90 9.49 0.42
C HIS A 104 25.46 10.42 -0.71
N GLU A 105 24.31 10.12 -1.31
CA GLU A 105 23.66 10.98 -2.31
C GLU A 105 22.27 11.39 -1.79
N VAL A 106 21.95 12.67 -1.90
CA VAL A 106 20.64 13.23 -1.57
C VAL A 106 19.91 13.67 -2.84
N SER A 107 18.59 13.60 -2.83
CA SER A 107 17.73 14.11 -3.90
C SER A 107 16.33 14.48 -3.36
N PRO A 108 15.55 15.29 -4.09
CA PRO A 108 14.18 15.58 -3.69
C PRO A 108 13.33 14.32 -3.85
N VAL A 109 12.82 13.79 -2.74
CA VAL A 109 11.94 12.62 -2.74
C VAL A 109 10.52 13.08 -2.44
N ILE A 110 9.55 12.62 -3.23
CA ILE A 110 8.13 12.83 -2.94
C ILE A 110 7.77 12.01 -1.71
N GLN A 111 7.60 12.68 -0.57
CA GLN A 111 7.09 12.04 0.62
C GLN A 111 5.59 11.79 0.46
N ARG A 112 5.19 10.53 0.40
CA ARG A 112 3.79 10.13 0.38
C ARG A 112 3.29 9.98 1.82
N THR A 113 2.04 10.39 2.05
CA THR A 113 1.35 10.08 3.29
C THR A 113 0.94 8.61 3.28
N LYS A 114 1.06 7.96 4.44
CA LYS A 114 0.70 6.57 4.67
C LYS A 114 -0.05 6.46 5.97
N ASP A 115 -1.04 5.57 6.03
CA ASP A 115 -1.77 5.31 7.26
C ASP A 115 -0.79 4.88 8.37
N LYS A 116 -0.96 5.41 9.57
CA LYS A 116 -0.08 5.12 10.72
C LYS A 116 -0.03 3.62 11.03
N LYS A 117 -1.16 2.92 10.96
CA LYS A 117 -1.21 1.47 11.20
C LYS A 117 -0.43 0.70 10.15
N ARG A 118 -0.39 1.19 8.90
CA ARG A 118 0.44 0.63 7.82
C ARG A 118 1.93 0.91 8.00
N LEU A 119 2.31 1.97 8.71
CA LEU A 119 3.71 2.22 9.08
C LEU A 119 4.13 1.32 10.25
N ASP A 120 3.27 1.21 11.27
CA ASP A 120 3.53 0.40 12.45
C ASP A 120 3.55 -1.11 12.14
N ALA A 121 2.79 -1.56 11.12
CA ALA A 121 2.76 -2.96 10.66
C ALA A 121 4.02 -3.40 9.89
N GLU A 122 4.91 -2.48 9.51
CA GLU A 122 6.14 -2.73 8.75
C GLU A 122 7.34 -3.10 9.62
N ASP A 123 7.10 -3.49 10.87
CA ASP A 123 8.14 -4.08 11.69
C ASP A 123 8.74 -5.30 10.97
N VAL A 124 10.03 -5.19 10.67
CA VAL A 124 10.80 -6.15 9.88
C VAL A 124 10.79 -7.53 10.54
N GLY A 125 10.83 -7.59 11.87
CA GLY A 125 10.83 -8.87 12.61
C GLY A 125 9.51 -9.61 12.44
N TYR A 126 8.39 -8.91 12.51
CA TYR A 126 7.08 -9.51 12.30
C TYR A 126 6.83 -9.95 10.86
N LEU A 127 7.24 -9.14 9.88
CA LEU A 127 7.15 -9.53 8.46
C LEU A 127 8.01 -10.75 8.17
N GLN A 128 9.24 -10.79 8.68
CA GLN A 128 10.13 -11.94 8.54
C GLN A 128 9.50 -13.20 9.13
N HIS A 129 8.92 -13.11 10.33
CA HIS A 129 8.23 -14.25 10.94
C HIS A 129 7.07 -14.75 10.06
N TRP A 130 6.25 -13.86 9.53
CA TRP A 130 5.14 -14.25 8.64
C TRP A 130 5.64 -14.94 7.36
N TYR A 131 6.68 -14.39 6.71
CA TYR A 131 7.29 -15.03 5.53
C TYR A 131 7.90 -16.40 5.85
N ASN A 132 8.50 -16.58 7.04
CA ASN A 132 9.01 -17.87 7.48
C ASN A 132 7.87 -18.89 7.65
N GLN A 133 6.73 -18.48 8.23
CA GLN A 133 5.55 -19.34 8.35
C GLN A 133 4.99 -19.71 6.98
N LEU A 134 4.91 -18.75 6.06
CA LEU A 134 4.50 -19.02 4.68
C LEU A 134 5.45 -20.01 4.00
N ALA A 135 6.75 -19.79 4.10
CA ALA A 135 7.76 -20.68 3.52
C ALA A 135 7.65 -22.11 4.05
N ASN A 136 7.32 -22.28 5.33
CA ASN A 136 7.07 -23.60 5.92
C ASN A 136 5.84 -24.30 5.32
N VAL A 137 4.73 -23.56 5.13
CA VAL A 137 3.50 -24.09 4.51
C VAL A 137 3.74 -24.44 3.04
N LEU A 138 4.50 -23.61 2.32
CA LEU A 138 4.77 -23.80 0.89
C LEU A 138 5.85 -24.85 0.60
N LYS A 139 6.56 -25.36 1.63
CA LYS A 139 7.71 -26.24 1.47
C LYS A 139 7.32 -27.54 0.75
N GLY A 140 7.87 -27.73 -0.45
CA GLY A 140 7.63 -28.94 -1.25
C GLY A 140 6.29 -28.96 -1.99
N LEU A 141 5.48 -27.89 -1.92
CA LEU A 141 4.27 -27.77 -2.70
C LEU A 141 4.57 -27.32 -4.13
N PRO A 142 3.96 -27.96 -5.15
CA PRO A 142 4.08 -27.50 -6.52
C PRO A 142 3.32 -26.18 -6.73
N SER A 143 3.84 -25.33 -7.62
CA SER A 143 3.31 -23.97 -7.87
C SER A 143 1.84 -23.93 -8.29
N HIS A 144 1.35 -24.96 -8.99
CA HIS A 144 -0.04 -25.06 -9.42
C HIS A 144 -1.05 -25.25 -8.28
N LEU A 145 -0.58 -25.50 -7.04
CA LEU A 145 -1.41 -25.63 -5.84
C LEU A 145 -1.38 -24.38 -4.95
N ILE A 146 -0.63 -23.35 -5.33
CA ILE A 146 -0.47 -22.12 -4.54
C ILE A 146 -1.27 -21.02 -5.22
N TYR A 147 -2.29 -20.51 -4.54
CA TYR A 147 -3.23 -19.53 -5.08
C TYR A 147 -3.21 -18.25 -4.25
N ASN A 148 -3.49 -17.13 -4.91
CA ASN A 148 -3.69 -15.84 -4.30
C ASN A 148 -4.93 -15.18 -4.88
N PHE A 149 -5.80 -14.64 -4.01
CA PHE A 149 -6.97 -13.89 -4.44
C PHE A 149 -7.08 -12.55 -3.71
N ASP A 150 -7.77 -11.60 -4.34
CA ASP A 150 -7.99 -10.25 -3.83
C ASP A 150 -9.13 -9.54 -4.58
N GLU A 151 -9.63 -8.45 -4.01
CA GLU A 151 -10.68 -7.62 -4.60
C GLU A 151 -10.18 -6.31 -5.19
N CYS A 152 -10.73 -5.96 -6.35
CA CYS A 152 -10.45 -4.71 -7.03
C CYS A 152 -11.74 -3.97 -7.42
N GLY A 153 -11.88 -2.72 -6.99
CA GLY A 153 -13.00 -1.86 -7.37
C GLY A 153 -12.79 -1.07 -8.66
N PHE A 154 -13.84 -1.00 -9.47
CA PHE A 154 -13.94 -0.19 -10.68
C PHE A 154 -15.09 0.81 -10.55
N GLN A 155 -14.85 2.04 -11.00
CA GLN A 155 -15.83 3.10 -11.05
C GLN A 155 -16.03 3.50 -12.51
N PRO A 156 -17.14 3.08 -13.17
CA PRO A 156 -17.44 3.52 -14.52
C PRO A 156 -17.34 5.05 -14.66
N GLY A 157 -16.81 5.59 -15.75
CA GLY A 157 -16.67 7.04 -15.89
C GLY A 157 -15.60 7.71 -15.00
N GLN A 158 -14.90 6.96 -14.12
CA GLN A 158 -13.66 7.45 -13.50
C GLN A 158 -12.52 7.38 -14.51
N GLY A 159 -12.00 8.54 -14.88
CA GLY A 159 -10.87 8.68 -15.79
C GLY A 159 -9.52 8.60 -15.09
N ARG A 160 -8.48 9.08 -15.79
CA ARG A 160 -7.17 9.39 -15.20
C ARG A 160 -6.56 10.60 -15.88
N ALA A 161 -5.72 11.33 -15.14
CA ALA A 161 -4.85 12.34 -15.72
C ALA A 161 -3.98 11.74 -16.84
N ARG A 162 -3.87 12.47 -17.96
CA ARG A 162 -3.06 12.08 -19.12
C ARG A 162 -2.28 13.28 -19.65
N LYS A 163 -1.13 13.02 -20.26
CA LYS A 163 -0.40 14.05 -21.02
C LYS A 163 -1.14 14.30 -22.34
N VAL A 164 -1.40 15.56 -22.66
CA VAL A 164 -1.98 15.99 -23.93
C VAL A 164 -1.06 17.03 -24.58
N ILE A 165 -1.15 17.18 -25.90
CA ILE A 165 -0.39 18.19 -26.65
C ILE A 165 -1.33 19.38 -26.87
N GLY A 166 -0.87 20.59 -26.53
CA GLY A 166 -1.65 21.82 -26.66
C GLY A 166 -0.79 23.08 -26.50
N THR A 167 -1.40 24.24 -26.73
CA THR A 167 -0.76 25.54 -26.49
C THR A 167 -0.49 25.76 -25.01
N LYS A 168 0.71 26.28 -24.68
CA LYS A 168 1.16 26.51 -23.30
C LYS A 168 0.14 27.39 -22.54
N GLY A 169 -0.34 26.91 -21.40
CA GLY A 169 -1.18 27.68 -20.46
C GLY A 169 -2.69 27.40 -20.50
N ARG A 170 -3.20 26.59 -21.44
CA ARG A 170 -4.60 26.16 -21.42
C ARG A 170 -4.76 24.71 -21.85
N CYS A 171 -5.26 23.87 -20.94
CA CYS A 171 -5.65 22.50 -21.20
C CYS A 171 -7.12 22.37 -20.77
N PRO A 172 -8.05 21.96 -21.64
CA PRO A 172 -9.40 21.61 -21.22
C PRO A 172 -9.36 20.45 -20.23
N ASP A 173 -10.20 20.52 -19.20
CA ASP A 173 -10.43 19.39 -18.31
C ASP A 173 -11.23 18.29 -19.02
N LEU A 174 -11.01 17.06 -18.61
CA LEU A 174 -11.81 15.93 -19.06
C LEU A 174 -12.93 15.69 -18.05
N ALA A 175 -14.16 15.49 -18.51
CA ALA A 175 -15.27 15.23 -17.60
C ALA A 175 -15.09 13.88 -16.89
N GLU A 176 -15.21 13.88 -15.57
CA GLU A 176 -15.34 12.68 -14.74
C GLU A 176 -16.76 12.60 -14.19
N PHE A 177 -17.31 11.39 -14.14
CA PHE A 177 -18.67 11.17 -13.65
C PHE A 177 -18.60 10.74 -12.19
N VAL A 178 -18.91 11.68 -11.28
CA VAL A 178 -18.63 11.57 -9.83
C VAL A 178 -19.59 10.61 -9.07
N HIS A 179 -20.62 10.06 -9.73
CA HIS A 179 -21.71 9.32 -9.07
C HIS A 179 -21.94 7.89 -9.58
N THR A 180 -20.95 7.28 -10.22
CA THR A 180 -21.09 5.89 -10.68
C THR A 180 -20.91 4.89 -9.55
N GLU A 181 -21.74 3.85 -9.56
CA GLU A 181 -21.64 2.75 -8.59
C GLU A 181 -20.32 1.98 -8.76
N ASN A 182 -19.73 1.54 -7.65
CA ASN A 182 -18.59 0.63 -7.69
C ASN A 182 -19.02 -0.74 -8.22
N ILE A 183 -18.21 -1.29 -9.12
CA ILE A 183 -18.21 -2.69 -9.50
C ILE A 183 -16.97 -3.32 -8.86
N THR A 184 -17.15 -4.38 -8.08
CA THR A 184 -16.04 -5.08 -7.43
C THR A 184 -15.73 -6.35 -8.22
N ALA A 185 -14.48 -6.52 -8.65
CA ALA A 185 -13.99 -7.79 -9.20
C ALA A 185 -13.26 -8.57 -8.12
N ILE A 186 -13.50 -9.87 -8.06
CA ILE A 186 -12.70 -10.83 -7.30
C ILE A 186 -11.87 -11.60 -8.30
N GLU A 187 -10.55 -11.49 -8.18
CA GLU A 187 -9.58 -12.11 -9.06
C GLU A 187 -8.76 -13.14 -8.29
N CYS A 188 -8.41 -14.26 -8.93
CA CYS A 188 -7.61 -15.31 -8.32
C CYS A 188 -6.61 -15.90 -9.32
N ILE A 189 -5.37 -16.04 -8.88
CA ILE A 189 -4.26 -16.58 -9.67
C ILE A 189 -3.51 -17.66 -8.90
N ALA A 190 -2.94 -18.60 -9.63
CA ALA A 190 -1.97 -19.55 -9.09
C ALA A 190 -0.53 -19.16 -9.43
N ALA A 191 0.41 -19.65 -8.65
CA ALA A 191 1.83 -19.35 -8.80
C ALA A 191 2.45 -19.94 -10.08
N ASP A 192 1.76 -20.86 -10.76
CA ASP A 192 2.12 -21.37 -12.09
C ASP A 192 1.59 -20.49 -13.24
N GLY A 193 0.91 -19.38 -12.93
CA GLY A 193 0.31 -18.48 -13.91
C GLY A 193 -1.12 -18.86 -14.31
N TRP A 194 -1.73 -19.90 -13.73
CA TRP A 194 -3.15 -20.14 -13.97
C TRP A 194 -4.00 -19.03 -13.36
N ILE A 195 -5.09 -18.70 -14.03
CA ILE A 195 -5.95 -17.57 -13.68
C ILE A 195 -7.39 -18.06 -13.71
N MET A 196 -8.08 -17.86 -12.58
CA MET A 196 -9.49 -18.16 -12.42
C MET A 196 -10.32 -17.11 -13.17
N GLU A 197 -11.45 -17.52 -13.74
CA GLU A 197 -12.41 -16.55 -14.25
C GLU A 197 -12.90 -15.64 -13.12
N PRO A 198 -12.93 -14.30 -13.32
CA PRO A 198 -13.29 -13.38 -12.25
C PRO A 198 -14.76 -13.43 -11.89
N LEU A 199 -15.04 -13.08 -10.63
CA LEU A 199 -16.39 -12.83 -10.14
C LEU A 199 -16.62 -11.32 -10.02
N PHE A 200 -17.62 -10.80 -10.72
CA PHE A 200 -18.01 -9.39 -10.61
C PHE A 200 -19.21 -9.21 -9.68
N ILE A 201 -19.05 -8.38 -8.65
CA ILE A 201 -20.11 -7.99 -7.73
C ILE A 201 -20.65 -6.63 -8.14
N PHE A 202 -21.93 -6.61 -8.50
CA PHE A 202 -22.66 -5.38 -8.76
C PHE A 202 -23.39 -4.89 -7.52
N LYS A 203 -23.39 -3.58 -7.34
CA LYS A 203 -24.27 -2.96 -6.36
C LYS A 203 -25.73 -3.17 -6.77
N GLY A 204 -26.55 -3.70 -5.86
CA GLY A 204 -27.96 -3.96 -6.11
C GLY A 204 -28.53 -5.07 -5.22
N GLU A 205 -29.85 -5.17 -5.15
CA GLU A 205 -30.54 -6.23 -4.39
C GLU A 205 -30.92 -7.44 -5.26
N LYS A 206 -31.10 -7.22 -6.56
CA LYS A 206 -31.52 -8.22 -7.54
C LYS A 206 -30.75 -8.04 -8.83
N PHE A 207 -30.61 -9.12 -9.58
CA PHE A 207 -30.15 -9.05 -10.95
C PHE A 207 -31.19 -8.32 -11.81
N MET A 208 -30.73 -7.49 -12.72
CA MET A 208 -31.57 -6.86 -13.74
C MET A 208 -31.22 -7.45 -15.11
N GLU A 209 -32.24 -7.78 -15.90
CA GLU A 209 -32.07 -8.33 -17.25
C GLU A 209 -31.25 -7.41 -18.16
N SER A 210 -31.42 -6.09 -18.00
CA SER A 210 -30.66 -5.06 -18.72
C SER A 210 -29.16 -5.03 -18.44
N TRP A 211 -28.65 -5.88 -17.55
CA TRP A 211 -27.20 -6.07 -17.37
C TRP A 211 -26.64 -7.17 -18.27
N TYR A 212 -27.53 -7.97 -18.89
CA TYR A 212 -27.21 -9.17 -19.68
C TYR A 212 -27.88 -9.15 -21.07
N ASP A 213 -28.45 -8.02 -21.48
CA ASP A 213 -29.25 -7.88 -22.70
C ASP A 213 -28.42 -7.71 -23.99
N HIS A 214 -27.12 -8.00 -23.92
CA HIS A 214 -26.22 -7.89 -25.06
C HIS A 214 -25.79 -9.29 -25.56
N PRO A 215 -25.91 -9.59 -26.87
CA PRO A 215 -25.76 -10.94 -27.40
C PRO A 215 -24.34 -11.52 -27.25
N ASP A 216 -23.32 -10.65 -27.29
CA ASP A 216 -21.90 -11.06 -27.20
C ASP A 216 -21.31 -10.91 -25.79
N LEU A 217 -22.12 -11.04 -24.73
CA LEU A 217 -21.59 -10.95 -23.37
C LEU A 217 -20.79 -12.20 -23.00
N PRO A 218 -19.59 -12.05 -22.42
CA PRO A 218 -18.87 -13.16 -21.83
C PRO A 218 -19.66 -13.76 -20.68
N HIS A 219 -19.50 -15.07 -20.47
CA HIS A 219 -20.11 -15.78 -19.36
C HIS A 219 -19.30 -15.63 -18.06
N PHE A 220 -19.00 -14.39 -17.66
CA PHE A 220 -18.38 -14.15 -16.35
C PHE A 220 -19.35 -14.50 -15.22
N TRP A 221 -18.81 -14.95 -14.09
CA TRP A 221 -19.61 -15.02 -12.89
C TRP A 221 -19.96 -13.61 -12.39
N THR A 222 -21.22 -13.44 -12.04
CA THR A 222 -21.73 -12.20 -11.48
C THR A 222 -22.50 -12.46 -10.19
N ALA A 223 -22.37 -11.55 -9.23
CA ALA A 223 -23.12 -11.53 -7.99
C ALA A 223 -23.69 -10.12 -7.75
N VAL A 224 -24.68 -10.03 -6.85
CA VAL A 224 -25.22 -8.75 -6.39
C VAL A 224 -25.05 -8.60 -4.89
N SER A 225 -24.76 -7.39 -4.44
CA SER A 225 -24.89 -7.04 -3.03
C SER A 225 -25.35 -5.59 -2.86
N PRO A 226 -26.11 -5.25 -1.81
CA PRO A 226 -26.63 -3.89 -1.64
C PRO A 226 -25.54 -2.81 -1.60
N LYS A 227 -24.33 -3.17 -1.14
CA LYS A 227 -23.18 -2.27 -1.06
C LYS A 227 -22.21 -2.39 -2.25
N GLY A 228 -22.35 -3.41 -3.10
CA GLY A 228 -21.41 -3.70 -4.19
C GLY A 228 -20.06 -4.27 -3.74
N TYR A 229 -19.98 -4.76 -2.50
CA TYR A 229 -18.81 -5.44 -1.93
C TYR A 229 -19.12 -6.89 -1.61
N ILE A 230 -18.06 -7.68 -1.39
CA ILE A 230 -18.20 -9.03 -0.88
C ILE A 230 -18.81 -9.01 0.53
N ASN A 231 -19.57 -10.04 0.86
CA ASN A 231 -20.08 -10.34 2.19
C ASN A 231 -19.87 -11.82 2.47
N ASP A 232 -20.16 -12.27 3.68
CA ASP A 232 -19.90 -13.65 4.12
C ASP A 232 -20.56 -14.68 3.20
N PHE A 233 -21.81 -14.45 2.79
CA PHE A 233 -22.52 -15.35 1.87
C PHE A 233 -21.83 -15.44 0.49
N LEU A 234 -21.43 -14.29 -0.06
CA LEU A 234 -20.73 -14.25 -1.35
C LEU A 234 -19.32 -14.85 -1.25
N ALA A 235 -18.63 -14.70 -0.12
CA ALA A 235 -17.32 -15.31 0.13
C ALA A 235 -17.41 -16.84 0.12
N ILE A 236 -18.43 -17.41 0.78
CA ILE A 236 -18.72 -18.86 0.72
C ILE A 236 -19.01 -19.31 -0.71
N GLY A 237 -19.92 -18.62 -1.41
CA GLY A 237 -20.27 -18.96 -2.79
C GLY A 237 -19.08 -18.85 -3.75
N TRP A 238 -18.19 -17.87 -3.53
CA TRP A 238 -16.95 -17.76 -4.29
C TRP A 238 -15.97 -18.90 -3.97
N LEU A 239 -15.82 -19.29 -2.70
CA LEU A 239 -14.95 -20.40 -2.31
C LEU A 239 -15.40 -21.74 -2.92
N GLN A 240 -16.71 -21.98 -3.01
CA GLN A 240 -17.27 -23.13 -3.73
C GLN A 240 -16.90 -23.10 -5.22
N LYS A 241 -17.02 -21.94 -5.88
CA LYS A 241 -16.58 -21.76 -7.27
C LYS A 241 -15.08 -21.98 -7.43
N PHE A 242 -14.28 -21.50 -6.48
CA PHE A 242 -12.83 -21.73 -6.47
C PHE A 242 -12.52 -23.23 -6.38
N HIS A 243 -13.20 -23.95 -5.49
CA HIS A 243 -13.05 -25.40 -5.38
C HIS A 243 -13.37 -26.09 -6.70
N GLU A 244 -14.51 -25.79 -7.31
CA GLU A 244 -14.93 -26.36 -8.59
C GLU A 244 -13.95 -26.03 -9.73
N ALA A 245 -13.45 -24.80 -9.80
CA ALA A 245 -12.52 -24.34 -10.83
C ALA A 245 -11.13 -24.99 -10.72
N THR A 246 -10.78 -25.51 -9.54
CA THR A 246 -9.44 -26.04 -9.26
C THR A 246 -9.43 -27.53 -8.93
N LYS A 247 -10.58 -28.21 -8.83
CA LYS A 247 -10.65 -29.63 -8.46
C LYS A 247 -9.84 -30.55 -9.37
N ASP A 248 -9.84 -30.28 -10.68
CA ASP A 248 -9.11 -31.07 -11.67
C ASP A 248 -7.61 -30.77 -11.70
N ARG A 249 -7.18 -29.73 -10.95
CA ARG A 249 -5.77 -29.36 -10.76
C ARG A 249 -5.15 -30.01 -9.52
N VAL A 250 -5.90 -30.83 -8.79
CA VAL A 250 -5.50 -31.42 -7.51
C VAL A 250 -5.54 -32.94 -7.61
N LYS A 251 -4.48 -33.62 -7.18
CA LYS A 251 -4.47 -35.08 -7.04
C LYS A 251 -4.94 -35.49 -5.65
N ARG A 252 -5.37 -36.75 -5.53
CA ARG A 252 -5.79 -37.32 -4.25
C ARG A 252 -4.69 -37.16 -3.19
N GLY A 253 -5.05 -36.51 -2.07
CA GLY A 253 -4.15 -36.27 -0.94
C GLY A 253 -3.33 -34.98 -1.02
N GLU A 254 -3.43 -34.22 -2.12
CA GLU A 254 -2.82 -32.89 -2.23
C GLU A 254 -3.74 -31.82 -1.64
N LYS A 255 -3.14 -30.78 -1.03
CA LYS A 255 -3.86 -29.61 -0.51
C LYS A 255 -3.50 -28.37 -1.31
N ARG A 256 -4.49 -27.51 -1.56
CA ARG A 256 -4.29 -26.18 -2.16
C ARG A 256 -3.99 -25.19 -1.05
N VAL A 257 -3.08 -24.25 -1.27
CA VAL A 257 -2.87 -23.11 -0.37
C VAL A 257 -3.56 -21.90 -0.99
N LEU A 258 -4.42 -21.24 -0.24
CA LEU A 258 -5.11 -20.03 -0.66
C LEU A 258 -4.65 -18.84 0.19
N ILE A 259 -3.95 -17.89 -0.44
CA ILE A 259 -3.36 -16.72 0.21
C ILE A 259 -4.21 -15.48 -0.07
N PHE A 260 -4.63 -14.77 0.97
CA PHE A 260 -5.57 -13.65 0.83
C PHE A 260 -5.45 -12.64 1.95
N ASP A 261 -6.19 -11.54 1.83
CA ASP A 261 -6.18 -10.48 2.81
C ASP A 261 -6.92 -10.82 4.12
N GLY A 262 -6.84 -9.91 5.08
CA GLY A 262 -7.42 -10.12 6.40
C GLY A 262 -8.90 -9.73 6.51
N HIS A 263 -9.66 -9.58 5.42
CA HIS A 263 -11.04 -9.09 5.49
C HIS A 263 -11.94 -10.01 6.33
N GLU A 264 -12.90 -9.46 7.07
CA GLU A 264 -13.71 -10.21 8.04
C GLU A 264 -14.53 -11.34 7.38
N SER A 265 -15.02 -11.13 6.16
CA SER A 265 -15.78 -12.14 5.40
C SER A 265 -14.97 -13.39 5.06
N HIS A 266 -13.64 -13.33 5.10
CA HIS A 266 -12.75 -14.47 4.81
C HIS A 266 -12.34 -15.23 6.07
N LYS A 267 -12.86 -14.83 7.24
CA LYS A 267 -12.48 -15.37 8.55
C LYS A 267 -13.66 -15.93 9.34
N THR A 268 -14.81 -16.08 8.68
CA THR A 268 -15.97 -16.72 9.30
C THR A 268 -15.68 -18.20 9.55
N VAL A 269 -16.34 -18.78 10.55
CA VAL A 269 -16.15 -20.20 10.89
C VAL A 269 -16.56 -21.07 9.72
N GLU A 270 -17.64 -20.69 9.04
CA GLU A 270 -18.18 -21.35 7.86
C GLU A 270 -17.16 -21.35 6.71
N PHE A 271 -16.45 -20.24 6.49
CA PHE A 271 -15.43 -20.14 5.44
C PHE A 271 -14.24 -21.06 5.73
N LEU A 272 -13.77 -21.05 6.98
CA LEU A 272 -12.65 -21.89 7.40
C LEU A 272 -13.02 -23.38 7.42
N GLN A 273 -14.23 -23.72 7.84
CA GLN A 273 -14.75 -25.10 7.79
C GLN A 273 -14.82 -25.59 6.34
N LEU A 274 -15.33 -24.75 5.43
CA LEU A 274 -15.40 -25.12 4.02
C LEU A 274 -14.01 -25.27 3.39
N CYS A 275 -13.02 -24.48 3.82
CA CYS A 275 -11.64 -24.69 3.42
C CYS A 275 -11.13 -26.07 3.85
N GLU A 276 -11.38 -26.46 5.10
CA GLU A 276 -10.99 -27.78 5.62
C GLU A 276 -11.67 -28.91 4.84
N ASP A 277 -12.99 -28.81 4.61
CA ASP A 277 -13.78 -29.80 3.87
C ASP A 277 -13.29 -29.98 2.42
N TYR A 278 -12.66 -28.95 1.85
CA TYR A 278 -12.16 -28.92 0.47
C TYR A 278 -10.64 -29.11 0.34
N ASP A 279 -9.95 -29.50 1.41
CA ASP A 279 -8.49 -29.65 1.42
C ASP A 279 -7.76 -28.37 0.97
N ILE A 280 -8.27 -27.22 1.43
CA ILE A 280 -7.69 -25.89 1.20
C ILE A 280 -7.08 -25.40 2.51
N ILE A 281 -5.82 -24.98 2.46
CA ILE A 281 -5.11 -24.32 3.56
C ILE A 281 -5.28 -22.81 3.39
N PRO A 282 -6.13 -22.15 4.20
CA PRO A 282 -6.26 -20.69 4.15
C PRO A 282 -5.05 -20.02 4.83
N PHE A 283 -4.45 -19.04 4.16
CA PHE A 283 -3.28 -18.33 4.67
C PHE A 283 -3.42 -16.82 4.51
N CYS A 284 -3.84 -16.14 5.57
CA CYS A 284 -4.09 -14.70 5.51
C CYS A 284 -2.83 -13.84 5.71
N PHE A 285 -2.81 -12.68 5.05
CA PHE A 285 -1.82 -11.63 5.34
C PHE A 285 -1.99 -11.09 6.75
N ARG A 286 -0.89 -10.56 7.30
CA ARG A 286 -0.94 -9.78 8.53
C ARG A 286 -1.84 -8.54 8.32
N PRO A 287 -2.55 -8.09 9.37
CA PRO A 287 -3.32 -6.85 9.29
C PRO A 287 -2.46 -5.69 8.80
N HIS A 288 -3.00 -4.91 7.86
CA HIS A 288 -2.36 -3.72 7.30
C HIS A 288 -1.05 -3.97 6.53
N THR A 289 -0.78 -5.20 6.06
CA THR A 289 0.41 -5.50 5.23
C THR A 289 0.08 -5.82 3.77
N THR A 290 -1.20 -5.76 3.36
CA THR A 290 -1.64 -6.02 1.97
C THR A 290 -0.81 -5.22 0.96
N HIS A 291 -0.55 -3.93 1.21
CA HIS A 291 0.24 -3.07 0.31
C HIS A 291 1.70 -3.51 0.10
N ILE A 292 2.20 -4.49 0.86
CA ILE A 292 3.52 -5.11 0.69
C ILE A 292 3.38 -6.54 0.17
N CYS A 293 2.49 -7.32 0.80
CA CYS A 293 2.47 -8.76 0.66
C CYS A 293 1.57 -9.23 -0.49
N GLN A 294 0.57 -8.44 -0.90
CA GLN A 294 -0.48 -8.84 -1.83
C GLN A 294 0.03 -8.74 -3.29
N PRO A 295 0.28 -9.88 -3.97
CA PRO A 295 0.82 -9.87 -5.33
C PRO A 295 -0.08 -9.14 -6.33
N LEU A 296 -1.40 -9.26 -6.16
CA LEU A 296 -2.40 -8.68 -7.05
C LEU A 296 -2.43 -7.14 -7.01
N ASP A 297 -2.24 -6.56 -5.82
CA ASP A 297 -2.28 -5.11 -5.57
C ASP A 297 -1.13 -4.34 -6.25
N GLY A 298 -0.09 -5.06 -6.70
CA GLY A 298 1.05 -4.50 -7.42
C GLY A 298 0.74 -4.16 -8.88
N LYS A 299 1.52 -4.72 -9.80
CA LYS A 299 1.35 -4.48 -11.25
C LYS A 299 0.01 -4.98 -11.80
N PRO A 300 -0.56 -6.14 -11.39
CA PRO A 300 -1.78 -6.67 -12.00
C PRO A 300 -2.97 -5.71 -11.84
N PHE A 301 -3.37 -5.38 -10.61
CA PHE A 301 -4.50 -4.48 -10.37
C PHE A 301 -4.23 -3.05 -10.83
N LEU A 302 -2.98 -2.59 -10.77
CA LEU A 302 -2.63 -1.28 -11.32
C LEU A 302 -2.86 -1.24 -12.84
N ALA A 303 -2.38 -2.24 -13.58
CA ALA A 303 -2.58 -2.32 -15.03
C ALA A 303 -4.07 -2.42 -15.37
N TYR A 304 -4.80 -3.23 -14.60
CA TYR A 304 -6.24 -3.45 -14.75
C TYR A 304 -7.04 -2.15 -14.59
N LYS A 305 -6.86 -1.44 -13.48
CA LYS A 305 -7.49 -0.14 -13.22
C LYS A 305 -7.07 0.91 -14.26
N GLN A 306 -5.79 0.92 -14.65
CA GLN A 306 -5.28 1.92 -15.59
C GLN A 306 -5.88 1.79 -16.98
N HIS A 307 -6.06 0.57 -17.49
CA HIS A 307 -6.67 0.41 -18.80
C HIS A 307 -8.15 0.79 -18.76
N PHE A 308 -8.89 0.37 -17.74
CA PHE A 308 -10.28 0.78 -17.56
C PHE A 308 -10.44 2.31 -17.54
N ARG A 309 -9.59 3.00 -16.77
CA ARG A 309 -9.57 4.48 -16.73
C ARG A 309 -9.21 5.13 -18.08
N LYS A 310 -8.37 4.48 -18.90
CA LYS A 310 -8.08 4.97 -20.27
C LYS A 310 -9.31 4.86 -21.17
N GLN A 311 -10.09 3.79 -21.05
CA GLN A 311 -11.35 3.65 -21.81
C GLN A 311 -12.36 4.72 -21.41
N ASN A 312 -12.54 4.96 -20.11
CA ASN A 312 -13.38 6.06 -19.61
C ASN A 312 -12.92 7.42 -20.15
N ASN A 313 -11.61 7.66 -20.26
CA ASN A 313 -11.10 8.89 -20.86
C ASN A 313 -11.51 9.04 -22.34
N LEU A 314 -11.51 7.94 -23.11
CA LEU A 314 -11.91 7.95 -24.52
C LEU A 314 -13.40 8.24 -24.66
N ILE A 315 -14.24 7.59 -23.86
CA ILE A 315 -15.68 7.82 -23.83
C ILE A 315 -15.98 9.28 -23.53
N SER A 316 -15.38 9.83 -22.47
CA SER A 316 -15.55 11.23 -22.07
C SER A 316 -15.08 12.23 -23.14
N GLN A 317 -13.96 11.94 -23.82
CA GLN A 317 -13.43 12.77 -24.90
C GLN A 317 -14.40 12.93 -26.08
N TRP A 318 -15.19 11.90 -26.37
CA TRP A 318 -16.18 11.91 -27.45
C TRP A 318 -17.59 12.29 -26.97
N GLY A 319 -17.72 12.80 -25.74
CA GLY A 319 -19.02 13.19 -25.16
C GLY A 319 -19.94 12.02 -24.85
N GLY A 320 -19.38 10.81 -24.71
CA GLY A 320 -20.13 9.60 -24.35
C GLY A 320 -20.56 9.58 -22.88
N ILE A 321 -21.46 8.65 -22.57
CA ILE A 321 -21.96 8.39 -21.21
C ILE A 321 -21.15 7.23 -20.61
N PRO A 322 -20.88 7.21 -19.29
CA PRO A 322 -20.19 6.10 -18.64
C PRO A 322 -20.81 4.74 -18.94
N ALA A 323 -19.94 3.74 -19.07
CA ALA A 323 -20.33 2.34 -19.20
C ALA A 323 -21.36 1.94 -18.13
N ARG A 324 -22.48 1.35 -18.56
CA ARG A 324 -23.40 0.62 -17.68
C ARG A 324 -22.76 -0.73 -17.30
N LYS A 325 -23.42 -1.49 -16.41
CA LYS A 325 -22.93 -2.82 -16.01
C LYS A 325 -22.79 -3.78 -17.20
N ALA A 326 -23.70 -3.73 -18.17
CA ALA A 326 -23.60 -4.49 -19.43
C ALA A 326 -22.37 -4.07 -20.27
N ASP A 327 -22.18 -2.76 -20.46
CA ASP A 327 -21.03 -2.22 -21.19
C ASP A 327 -19.72 -2.60 -20.50
N PHE A 328 -19.68 -2.56 -19.17
CA PHE A 328 -18.53 -2.99 -18.37
C PHE A 328 -18.18 -4.46 -18.63
N LEU A 329 -19.16 -5.38 -18.58
CA LEU A 329 -18.89 -6.81 -18.81
C LEU A 329 -18.38 -7.08 -20.23
N LYS A 330 -18.90 -6.36 -21.23
CA LYS A 330 -18.44 -6.44 -22.60
C LYS A 330 -17.01 -5.93 -22.75
N ASP A 331 -16.74 -4.73 -22.24
CA ASP A 331 -15.45 -4.08 -22.38
C ASP A 331 -14.35 -4.84 -21.63
N ILE A 332 -14.70 -5.39 -20.46
CA ILE A 332 -13.76 -6.12 -19.63
C ILE A 332 -13.36 -7.46 -20.25
N ASP A 333 -14.19 -8.08 -21.09
CA ASP A 333 -13.84 -9.32 -21.80
C ASP A 333 -12.64 -9.15 -22.73
N VAL A 334 -12.78 -8.19 -23.65
CA VAL A 334 -11.77 -7.86 -24.67
C VAL A 334 -10.47 -7.45 -23.99
N MET A 335 -10.59 -6.68 -22.91
CA MET A 335 -9.52 -6.25 -22.01
C MET A 335 -8.80 -7.40 -21.33
N TYR A 336 -9.56 -8.26 -20.65
CA TYR A 336 -9.05 -9.28 -19.74
C TYR A 336 -8.25 -10.32 -20.51
N TYR A 337 -8.85 -10.88 -21.57
CA TYR A 337 -8.25 -11.97 -22.33
C TYR A 337 -7.09 -11.53 -23.25
N LYS A 338 -7.13 -10.32 -23.84
CA LYS A 338 -6.12 -9.92 -24.83
C LYS A 338 -4.86 -9.27 -24.22
N GLU A 339 -5.01 -8.45 -23.18
CA GLU A 339 -3.91 -7.61 -22.69
C GLU A 339 -3.49 -7.90 -21.26
N ILE A 340 -4.43 -8.13 -20.35
CA ILE A 340 -4.12 -8.21 -18.92
C ILE A 340 -3.65 -9.61 -18.55
N ARG A 341 -4.41 -10.64 -18.94
CA ARG A 341 -4.08 -12.06 -18.72
C ARG A 341 -2.68 -12.38 -19.26
N ARG A 342 -2.46 -12.08 -20.54
CA ARG A 342 -1.22 -12.39 -21.27
C ARG A 342 0.04 -11.65 -20.79
N ASN A 343 -0.08 -10.39 -20.35
CA ASN A 343 1.10 -9.55 -20.08
C ASN A 343 1.42 -9.36 -18.60
N TYR A 344 0.45 -9.54 -17.71
CA TYR A 344 0.63 -9.21 -16.28
C TYR A 344 0.33 -10.37 -15.34
N PHE A 345 -0.43 -11.36 -15.81
CA PHE A 345 -0.71 -12.56 -15.05
C PHE A 345 0.03 -13.81 -15.60
N ASP A 346 0.23 -13.91 -16.92
CA ASP A 346 1.01 -14.99 -17.58
C ASP A 346 2.52 -14.68 -17.69
N ALA A 347 2.94 -13.42 -17.47
CA ALA A 347 4.33 -13.01 -17.66
C ALA A 347 5.24 -13.55 -16.54
N LYS A 348 5.67 -14.81 -16.72
CA LYS A 348 6.86 -15.46 -16.14
C LYS A 348 7.29 -14.87 -14.79
N ILE A 349 6.82 -15.48 -13.71
CA ILE A 349 7.53 -15.54 -12.43
C ILE A 349 8.77 -16.44 -12.62
N SER A 350 9.69 -16.01 -13.48
CA SER A 350 11.02 -16.58 -13.68
C SER A 350 11.93 -15.42 -14.04
N HIS A 351 12.98 -15.21 -13.25
CA HIS A 351 13.90 -14.05 -13.25
C HIS A 351 13.54 -12.92 -12.27
N GLN A 352 13.53 -13.24 -10.98
CA GLN A 352 14.39 -12.46 -10.09
C GLN A 352 15.62 -13.31 -9.80
N ASN A 353 16.74 -12.91 -10.41
CA ASN A 353 18.04 -13.50 -10.16
C ASN A 353 18.33 -13.44 -8.67
N VAL A 354 18.41 -14.62 -8.05
CA VAL A 354 19.40 -14.89 -7.01
C VAL A 354 20.74 -14.50 -7.62
N ARG A 355 21.22 -13.30 -7.30
CA ARG A 355 22.64 -12.98 -7.40
C ARG A 355 23.23 -13.44 -6.07
N ASP A 356 23.63 -14.70 -6.04
CA ASP A 356 24.73 -15.13 -5.20
C ASP A 356 26.01 -14.64 -5.89
N GLU A 357 26.55 -13.51 -5.42
CA GLU A 357 27.98 -13.18 -5.41
C GLU A 357 28.29 -12.39 -4.13
#